data_AF-A0A438MEG6-F1
#
_entry.id   AF-A0A438MEG6-F1
#
_cell.length_a   1.000
_cell.length_b   1.000
_cell.length_c   1.000
_cell.angle_alpha   90.00
_cell.angle_beta   90.00
_cell.angle_gamma   90.00
#
_symmetry.space_group_name_H-M   'P 1'
#
loop_
_entity.id
_entity.type
_entity.pdbx_description
1 polymer ?
#
loop_
_entity_poly.entity_id
_entity_poly.type
_entity_poly.pdbx_seq_one_letter_code
_entity_poly.pdbx_strand_id
1 'polypeptide(L)'
;MPFAAINYGVKPGHEDEIAEIFAPGSFTRAESPVMRDETGTEVGRLLATGLFIQDTDMVRVIQYEGDLAAVGRHMATQQGVHEAERRIAPLLATPRDTATAAGFQAHFGRSIMTLVHEHVRRADVATAMIAVRYALRTDSVPAVGELLAAAPSPSEQDGPIVATASFLRGSTLVRVYQCEGDVAAAAEHLLAAEEPAALAGARAEQAMRCISQLSVLSLPESARR
;
A
#
# COMPACT_ATOMS: atom_id res chain seq x y z
N MET A 1 -6.62 -8.65 -9.89
CA MET A 1 -6.78 -7.19 -9.71
C MET A 1 -5.43 -6.66 -9.28
N PRO A 2 -4.83 -5.70 -10.01
CA PRO A 2 -3.47 -5.26 -9.75
C PRO A 2 -3.31 -4.55 -8.40
N PHE A 3 -2.11 -4.69 -7.84
CA PHE A 3 -1.64 -3.86 -6.74
C PHE A 3 -0.65 -2.79 -7.20
N ALA A 4 -0.69 -1.63 -6.55
CA ALA A 4 0.33 -0.61 -6.60
C ALA A 4 0.73 -0.19 -5.19
N ALA A 5 1.95 0.30 -5.02
CA ALA A 5 2.37 0.92 -3.78
C ALA A 5 3.03 2.27 -4.04
N ILE A 6 2.78 3.23 -3.15
CA ILE A 6 3.46 4.51 -3.13
C ILE A 6 4.10 4.71 -1.75
N ASN A 7 5.34 5.19 -1.73
CA ASN A 7 6.11 5.43 -0.52
C ASN A 7 6.31 6.93 -0.28
N TYR A 8 6.15 7.33 0.97
CA TYR A 8 6.40 8.68 1.47
C TYR A 8 7.49 8.60 2.54
N GLY A 9 8.57 9.35 2.34
CA GLY A 9 9.55 9.58 3.39
C GLY A 9 8.97 10.54 4.44
N VAL A 10 8.94 10.10 5.70
CA VAL A 10 8.47 10.90 6.84
C VAL A 10 9.63 11.22 7.77
N LYS A 11 9.50 12.28 8.56
CA LYS A 11 10.45 12.61 9.62
C LYS A 11 10.37 11.55 10.73
N PRO A 12 11.50 11.18 11.35
CA PRO A 12 11.51 10.19 12.42
C PRO A 12 10.76 10.69 13.66
N GLY A 13 10.10 9.79 14.39
CA GLY A 13 9.44 10.09 15.67
C GLY A 13 8.04 10.71 15.55
N HIS A 14 7.45 10.71 14.35
CA HIS A 14 6.11 11.25 14.08
C HIS A 14 5.07 10.17 13.76
N GLU A 15 5.39 8.89 13.98
CA GLU A 15 4.53 7.77 13.61
C GLU A 15 3.14 7.84 14.27
N ASP A 16 3.08 8.22 15.56
CA ASP A 16 1.82 8.38 16.30
C ASP A 16 1.02 9.59 15.82
N GLU A 17 1.69 10.72 15.57
CA GLU A 17 1.05 11.93 15.04
C GLU A 17 0.44 11.67 13.66
N ILE A 18 1.17 10.95 12.80
CA ILE A 18 0.70 10.55 11.48
C ILE A 18 -0.46 9.55 11.59
N ALA A 19 -0.39 8.58 12.51
CA ALA A 19 -1.47 7.63 12.72
C ALA A 19 -2.78 8.34 13.09
N GLU A 20 -2.72 9.37 13.93
CA GLU A 20 -3.90 10.17 14.32
C GLU A 20 -4.51 10.95 13.15
N ILE A 21 -3.72 11.37 12.16
CA ILE A 21 -4.25 12.01 10.94
C ILE A 21 -5.19 11.06 10.18
N PHE A 22 -4.86 9.78 10.15
CA PHE A 22 -5.60 8.76 9.41
C PHE A 22 -6.59 7.95 10.26
N ALA A 23 -6.69 8.27 11.55
CA ALA A 23 -7.58 7.58 12.48
C ALA A 23 -9.07 7.76 12.11
N PRO A 24 -9.94 6.80 12.47
CA PRO A 24 -11.39 6.96 12.35
C PRO A 24 -11.87 8.23 13.04
N GLY A 25 -12.64 9.06 12.34
CA GLY A 25 -13.11 10.37 12.85
C GLY A 25 -12.21 11.55 12.48
N SER A 26 -10.92 11.31 12.21
CA SER A 26 -9.95 12.32 11.76
C SER A 26 -9.81 12.36 10.23
N PHE A 27 -10.06 11.24 9.55
CA PHE A 27 -9.95 11.12 8.09
C PHE A 27 -11.31 10.93 7.42
N THR A 28 -11.64 11.82 6.47
CA THR A 28 -12.84 11.70 5.64
C THR A 28 -12.61 10.69 4.51
N ARG A 29 -13.43 9.64 4.46
CA ARG A 29 -13.30 8.58 3.46
C ARG A 29 -13.93 9.00 2.13
N ALA A 30 -13.48 8.36 1.05
CA ALA A 30 -14.11 8.50 -0.25
C ALA A 30 -15.54 7.95 -0.21
N GLU A 31 -16.47 8.67 -0.84
CA GLU A 31 -17.88 8.28 -0.91
C GLU A 31 -18.15 7.20 -1.95
N SER A 32 -17.27 7.06 -2.95
CA SER A 32 -17.41 6.09 -4.03
C SER A 32 -16.06 5.47 -4.41
N PRO A 33 -16.03 4.15 -4.71
CA PRO A 33 -14.87 3.49 -5.28
C PRO A 33 -14.69 3.80 -6.78
N VAL A 34 -15.72 4.34 -7.45
CA VAL A 34 -15.73 4.52 -8.91
C VAL A 34 -14.80 5.65 -9.31
N MET A 35 -13.85 5.33 -10.17
CA MET A 35 -12.95 6.32 -10.77
C MET A 35 -13.55 6.77 -12.09
N ARG A 36 -13.71 8.09 -12.24
CA ARG A 36 -14.24 8.70 -13.46
C ARG A 36 -13.20 9.58 -14.14
N ASP A 37 -13.22 9.61 -15.46
CA ASP A 37 -12.45 10.59 -16.23
C ASP A 37 -13.15 11.97 -16.28
N GLU A 38 -12.55 12.90 -17.02
CA GLU A 38 -13.05 14.27 -17.18
C GLU A 38 -14.43 14.33 -17.87
N THR A 39 -14.81 13.30 -18.62
CA THR A 39 -16.11 13.19 -19.28
C THR A 39 -17.18 12.58 -18.37
N GLY A 40 -16.80 12.13 -17.17
CA GLY A 40 -17.66 11.41 -16.23
C GLY A 40 -17.76 9.91 -16.52
N THR A 41 -17.00 9.38 -17.49
CA THR A 41 -17.01 7.96 -17.84
C THR A 41 -16.28 7.16 -16.78
N GLU A 42 -16.83 6.02 -16.36
CA GLU A 42 -16.15 5.09 -15.45
C GLU A 42 -14.94 4.47 -16.16
N VAL A 43 -13.76 4.63 -15.56
CA VAL A 43 -12.48 4.15 -16.11
C VAL A 43 -11.79 3.14 -15.21
N GLY A 44 -12.40 2.81 -14.07
CA GLY A 44 -11.89 1.84 -13.13
C GLY A 44 -12.45 2.04 -11.72
N ARG A 45 -11.93 1.26 -10.78
CA ARG A 45 -12.41 1.23 -9.40
C ARG A 45 -11.24 1.16 -8.41
N LEU A 46 -11.33 1.91 -7.33
CA LEU A 46 -10.45 1.80 -6.17
C LEU A 46 -11.03 0.76 -5.21
N LEU A 47 -10.43 -0.42 -5.16
CA LEU A 47 -11.01 -1.58 -4.48
C LEU A 47 -10.60 -1.68 -3.02
N ALA A 48 -9.32 -1.48 -2.73
CA ALA A 48 -8.81 -1.48 -1.38
C ALA A 48 -7.59 -0.57 -1.25
N THR A 49 -7.39 -0.01 -0.07
CA THR A 49 -6.19 0.76 0.27
C THR A 49 -5.74 0.40 1.67
N GLY A 50 -4.43 0.22 1.85
CA GLY A 50 -3.80 0.03 3.16
C GLY A 50 -2.69 1.06 3.32
N LEU A 51 -2.61 1.69 4.47
CA LEU A 51 -1.57 2.66 4.81
C LEU A 51 -0.79 2.14 6.01
N PHE A 52 0.51 1.97 5.80
CA PHE A 52 1.43 1.36 6.73
C PHE A 52 2.55 2.32 7.05
N ILE A 53 3.05 2.31 8.29
CA ILE A 53 4.17 3.16 8.71
C ILE A 53 5.16 2.37 9.56
N GLN A 54 6.45 2.64 9.35
CA GLN A 54 7.54 2.13 10.16
C GLN A 54 8.75 3.05 10.01
N ASP A 55 9.29 3.56 11.12
CA ASP A 55 10.38 4.55 11.16
C ASP A 55 10.10 5.74 10.22
N THR A 56 10.91 5.89 9.17
CA THR A 56 10.81 6.98 8.18
C THR A 56 10.04 6.60 6.92
N ASP A 57 9.50 5.39 6.85
CA ASP A 57 8.76 4.89 5.68
C ASP A 57 7.27 4.79 5.97
N MET A 58 6.48 5.59 5.24
CA MET A 58 5.03 5.42 5.15
C MET A 58 4.66 4.92 3.76
N VAL A 59 3.98 3.78 3.68
CA VAL A 59 3.65 3.11 2.41
C VAL A 59 2.15 2.95 2.29
N ARG A 60 1.60 3.47 1.19
CA ARG A 60 0.21 3.22 0.81
C ARG A 60 0.17 2.15 -0.27
N VAL A 61 -0.49 1.05 0.04
CA VAL A 61 -0.82 -0.01 -0.92
C VAL A 61 -2.22 0.22 -1.45
N ILE A 62 -2.41 0.00 -2.74
CA ILE A 62 -3.65 0.24 -3.47
C ILE A 62 -3.96 -0.97 -4.32
N GLN A 63 -5.14 -1.57 -4.13
CA GLN A 63 -5.72 -2.54 -5.04
C GLN A 63 -6.77 -1.83 -5.90
N TYR A 64 -6.73 -2.01 -7.21
CA TYR A 64 -7.55 -1.24 -8.13
C TYR A 64 -7.91 -2.02 -9.40
N GLU A 65 -8.83 -1.45 -10.18
CA GLU A 65 -9.15 -1.83 -11.56
C GLU A 65 -8.88 -0.64 -12.48
N GLY A 66 -8.52 -0.91 -13.73
CA GLY A 66 -8.23 0.12 -14.72
C GLY A 66 -6.79 0.63 -14.64
N ASP A 67 -6.61 1.93 -14.78
CA ASP A 67 -5.29 2.58 -14.91
C ASP A 67 -4.83 3.23 -13.59
N LEU A 68 -3.55 3.07 -13.25
CA LEU A 68 -2.92 3.69 -12.09
C LEU A 68 -2.91 5.22 -12.18
N ALA A 69 -2.85 5.79 -13.38
CA ALA A 69 -2.99 7.24 -13.53
C ALA A 69 -4.42 7.70 -13.15
N ALA A 70 -5.44 6.89 -13.42
CA ALA A 70 -6.80 7.17 -12.98
C ALA A 70 -6.93 7.10 -11.44
N VAL A 71 -6.23 6.17 -10.79
CA VAL A 71 -6.14 6.11 -9.32
C VAL A 71 -5.60 7.41 -8.75
N GLY A 72 -4.46 7.87 -9.27
CA GLY A 72 -3.89 9.14 -8.83
C GLY A 72 -4.90 10.27 -8.99
N ARG A 73 -5.56 10.38 -10.15
CA ARG A 73 -6.51 11.47 -10.45
C ARG A 73 -7.70 11.44 -9.49
N HIS A 74 -8.26 10.25 -9.29
CA HIS A 74 -9.36 10.02 -8.36
C HIS A 74 -8.98 10.39 -6.92
N MET A 75 -7.79 10.03 -6.47
CA MET A 75 -7.31 10.41 -5.13
C MET A 75 -7.14 11.92 -4.97
N ALA A 76 -6.70 12.61 -6.03
CA ALA A 76 -6.54 14.07 -6.06
C ALA A 76 -7.86 14.87 -6.03
N THR A 77 -9.02 14.23 -6.12
CA THR A 77 -10.32 14.94 -5.99
C THR A 77 -10.93 14.78 -4.61
N GLN A 78 -10.39 13.88 -3.78
CA GLN A 78 -11.00 13.53 -2.49
C GLN A 78 -10.66 14.56 -1.40
N GLN A 79 -11.69 15.15 -0.80
CA GLN A 79 -11.53 16.13 0.28
C GLN A 79 -10.69 15.59 1.46
N GLY A 80 -10.93 14.34 1.86
CA GLY A 80 -10.15 13.71 2.93
C GLY A 80 -8.68 13.53 2.59
N VAL A 81 -8.35 13.24 1.32
CA VAL A 81 -6.96 13.18 0.86
C VAL A 81 -6.33 14.57 0.95
N HIS A 82 -7.01 15.64 0.51
CA HIS A 82 -6.49 17.00 0.63
C HIS A 82 -6.25 17.44 2.07
N GLU A 83 -7.15 17.11 3.00
CA GLU A 83 -6.97 17.43 4.42
C GLU A 83 -5.80 16.64 5.03
N ALA A 84 -5.72 15.34 4.74
CA ALA A 84 -4.60 14.53 5.20
C ALA A 84 -3.26 15.01 4.63
N GLU A 85 -3.22 15.39 3.36
CA GLU A 85 -2.04 15.96 2.69
C GLU A 85 -1.57 17.26 3.35
N ARG A 86 -2.50 18.16 3.72
CA ARG A 86 -2.16 19.38 4.47
C ARG A 86 -1.56 19.08 5.85
N ARG A 87 -2.17 18.14 6.58
CA ARG A 87 -1.73 17.79 7.94
C ARG A 87 -0.40 17.04 7.95
N ILE A 88 -0.15 16.19 6.95
CA ILE A 88 1.09 15.41 6.86
C ILE A 88 2.26 16.20 6.27
N ALA A 89 2.01 17.23 5.44
CA ALA A 89 3.05 18.02 4.80
C ALA A 89 4.20 18.47 5.73
N PRO A 90 3.97 19.01 6.94
CA PRO A 90 5.06 19.37 7.86
C PRO A 90 5.83 18.17 8.42
N LEU A 91 5.29 16.96 8.34
CA LEU A 91 5.86 15.71 8.86
C LEU A 91 6.64 14.94 7.79
N LEU A 92 6.63 15.39 6.53
CA LEU A 92 7.37 14.75 5.44
C LEU A 92 8.85 15.11 5.49
N ALA A 93 9.71 14.16 5.13
CA ALA A 93 11.14 14.39 4.98
C ALA A 93 11.46 15.33 3.81
N THR A 94 10.67 15.24 2.74
CA THR A 94 10.78 16.10 1.55
C THR A 94 9.48 16.87 1.36
N PRO A 95 9.52 18.22 1.34
CA PRO A 95 8.36 19.03 1.05
C PRO A 95 7.77 18.69 -0.33
N ARG A 96 6.44 18.75 -0.43
CA ARG A 96 5.72 18.57 -1.69
C ARG A 96 4.55 19.52 -1.80
N ASP A 97 4.31 19.99 -3.02
CA ASP A 97 3.13 20.79 -3.33
C ASP A 97 2.06 19.89 -3.93
N THR A 98 1.05 19.60 -3.13
CA THR A 98 -0.12 18.82 -3.50
C THR A 98 -1.40 19.68 -3.52
N ALA A 99 -1.27 21.01 -3.53
CA ALA A 99 -2.41 21.94 -3.55
C ALA A 99 -3.16 21.96 -4.90
N THR A 100 -2.52 21.49 -5.97
CA THR A 100 -3.13 21.33 -7.28
C THR A 100 -3.19 19.86 -7.68
N ALA A 101 -4.18 19.47 -8.48
CA ALA A 101 -4.27 18.12 -9.01
C ALA A 101 -3.01 17.72 -9.79
N ALA A 102 -2.42 18.63 -10.57
CA ALA A 102 -1.17 18.41 -11.30
C ALA A 102 0.03 18.18 -10.36
N GLY A 103 0.15 18.98 -9.29
CA GLY A 103 1.15 18.79 -8.26
C GLY A 103 1.01 17.43 -7.57
N PHE A 104 -0.22 17.07 -7.18
CA PHE A 104 -0.54 15.77 -6.62
C PHE A 104 -0.16 14.63 -7.56
N GLN A 105 -0.54 14.68 -8.85
CA GLN A 105 -0.15 13.68 -9.85
C GLN A 105 1.36 13.49 -9.94
N ALA A 106 2.09 14.61 -10.02
CA ALA A 106 3.53 14.57 -10.15
C ALA A 106 4.19 13.93 -8.93
N HIS A 107 3.69 14.24 -7.73
CA HIS A 107 4.19 13.62 -6.48
C HIS A 107 3.76 12.16 -6.35
N PHE A 108 2.53 11.81 -6.73
CA PHE A 108 2.03 10.45 -6.77
C PHE A 108 2.94 9.59 -7.66
N GLY A 109 3.18 10.03 -8.90
CA GLY A 109 4.06 9.34 -9.84
C GLY A 109 5.49 9.13 -9.33
N ARG A 110 6.09 10.17 -8.73
CA ARG A 110 7.43 10.07 -8.11
C ARG A 110 7.49 9.13 -6.90
N SER A 111 6.34 8.87 -6.27
CA SER A 111 6.24 8.06 -5.06
C SER A 111 5.95 6.59 -5.35
N ILE A 112 5.57 6.25 -6.59
CA ILE A 112 5.33 4.87 -7.03
C ILE A 112 6.57 4.02 -6.77
N MET A 113 6.35 2.90 -6.09
CA MET A 113 7.32 1.84 -5.91
C MET A 113 7.23 0.87 -7.10
N THR A 114 8.36 0.29 -7.49
CA THR A 114 8.40 -0.71 -8.55
C THR A 114 7.81 -2.02 -8.05
N LEU A 115 6.75 -2.51 -8.67
CA LEU A 115 6.27 -3.88 -8.46
C LEU A 115 7.30 -4.85 -9.04
N VAL A 116 7.91 -5.67 -8.20
CA VAL A 116 8.95 -6.63 -8.61
C VAL A 116 8.44 -8.06 -8.66
N HIS A 117 7.40 -8.37 -7.88
CA HIS A 117 6.80 -9.69 -7.84
C HIS A 117 5.35 -9.60 -7.36
N GLU A 118 4.46 -10.40 -7.96
CA GLU A 118 3.06 -10.51 -7.56
C GLU A 118 2.63 -11.98 -7.73
N HIS A 119 1.91 -12.50 -6.74
CA HIS A 119 1.20 -13.76 -6.86
C HIS A 119 -0.23 -13.61 -6.37
N VAL A 120 -1.19 -14.07 -7.15
CA VAL A 120 -2.61 -14.02 -6.82
C VAL A 120 -3.17 -15.44 -6.88
N ARG A 121 -3.48 -16.03 -5.73
CA ARG A 121 -4.20 -17.32 -5.68
C ARG A 121 -5.69 -17.11 -5.92
N ARG A 122 -6.25 -16.04 -5.34
CA ARG A 122 -7.64 -15.64 -5.52
C ARG A 122 -7.72 -14.13 -5.74
N ALA A 123 -8.40 -13.72 -6.82
CA ALA A 123 -8.57 -12.32 -7.18
C ALA A 123 -9.73 -11.67 -6.42
N ASP A 124 -9.64 -11.67 -5.10
CA ASP A 124 -10.67 -11.08 -4.22
C ASP A 124 -10.29 -9.66 -3.79
N VAL A 125 -11.30 -8.87 -3.45
CA VAL A 125 -11.08 -7.55 -2.85
C VAL A 125 -10.43 -7.76 -1.48
N ALA A 126 -9.31 -7.08 -1.24
CA ALA A 126 -8.65 -7.13 0.04
C ALA A 126 -9.56 -6.61 1.16
N THR A 127 -9.80 -7.45 2.16
CA THR A 127 -10.45 -7.08 3.43
C THR A 127 -9.41 -6.85 4.53
N ALA A 128 -8.26 -7.52 4.41
CA ALA A 128 -7.07 -7.33 5.23
C ALA A 128 -5.78 -7.31 4.41
N MET A 129 -4.86 -6.42 4.78
CA MET A 129 -3.50 -6.36 4.26
C MET A 129 -2.50 -6.27 5.40
N ILE A 130 -1.37 -6.96 5.23
CA ILE A 130 -0.18 -6.87 6.08
C ILE A 130 0.96 -6.40 5.20
N ALA A 131 1.80 -5.49 5.69
CA ALA A 131 3.01 -5.06 5.01
C ALA A 131 4.23 -5.37 5.89
N VAL A 132 5.27 -5.94 5.30
CA VAL A 132 6.56 -6.22 5.96
C VAL A 132 7.65 -5.47 5.22
N ARG A 133 8.44 -4.68 5.94
CA ARG A 133 9.58 -3.93 5.39
C ARG A 133 10.87 -4.74 5.54
N TYR A 134 11.69 -4.69 4.49
CA TYR A 134 13.05 -5.21 4.50
C TYR A 134 14.00 -4.09 4.09
N ALA A 135 14.98 -3.83 4.95
CA ALA A 135 16.15 -3.05 4.59
C ALA A 135 17.11 -3.94 3.80
N LEU A 136 17.36 -3.56 2.54
CA LEU A 136 18.31 -4.24 1.67
C LEU A 136 19.66 -3.53 1.73
N ARG A 137 20.74 -4.30 1.62
CA ARG A 137 22.01 -3.69 1.17
C ARG A 137 21.87 -3.28 -0.30
N THR A 138 22.46 -2.15 -0.67
CA THR A 138 22.33 -1.58 -2.02
C THR A 138 22.83 -2.53 -3.12
N ASP A 139 23.87 -3.31 -2.85
CA ASP A 139 24.43 -4.31 -3.75
C ASP A 139 23.53 -5.54 -3.95
N SER A 140 22.60 -5.79 -3.02
CA SER A 140 21.68 -6.93 -3.06
C SER A 140 20.42 -6.69 -3.89
N VAL A 141 20.13 -5.45 -4.30
CA VAL A 141 18.87 -5.08 -4.95
C VAL A 141 18.59 -5.86 -6.25
N PRO A 142 19.56 -6.05 -7.18
CA PRO A 142 19.31 -6.83 -8.39
C PRO A 142 18.97 -8.30 -8.11
N ALA A 143 19.70 -8.93 -7.18
CA ALA A 143 19.50 -10.33 -6.81
C ALA A 143 18.15 -10.57 -6.11
N VAL A 144 17.64 -9.57 -5.39
CA VAL A 144 16.32 -9.63 -4.73
C VAL A 144 15.19 -9.83 -5.73
N GLY A 145 15.24 -9.16 -6.89
CA GLY A 145 14.22 -9.31 -7.93
C GLY A 145 14.15 -10.75 -8.46
N GLU A 146 15.30 -11.34 -8.77
CA GLU A 146 15.39 -12.73 -9.26
C GLU A 146 14.96 -13.75 -8.21
N LEU A 147 15.37 -13.55 -6.95
CA LEU A 147 14.97 -14.42 -5.84
C LEU A 147 13.46 -14.37 -5.59
N LEU A 148 12.84 -13.18 -5.67
CA LEU A 148 11.40 -13.04 -5.55
C LEU A 148 10.66 -13.68 -6.72
N ALA A 149 11.17 -13.54 -7.95
CA ALA A 149 10.58 -14.17 -9.13
C ALA A 149 10.65 -15.71 -9.09
N ALA A 150 11.64 -16.27 -8.40
CA ALA A 150 11.78 -17.70 -8.18
C ALA A 150 11.01 -18.21 -6.94
N ALA A 151 10.44 -17.30 -6.13
CA ALA A 151 9.74 -17.68 -4.91
C ALA A 151 8.46 -18.47 -5.26
N PRO A 152 8.13 -19.51 -4.48
CA PRO A 152 6.91 -20.25 -4.72
C PRO A 152 5.68 -19.36 -4.49
N SER A 153 4.71 -19.55 -5.36
CA SER A 153 3.35 -19.06 -5.23
C SER A 153 2.69 -19.52 -3.91
N PRO A 154 2.01 -18.63 -3.16
CA PRO A 154 1.09 -19.03 -2.10
C PRO A 154 0.13 -20.16 -2.51
N SER A 155 0.19 -21.23 -1.74
CA SER A 155 -0.61 -22.46 -1.79
C SER A 155 -1.73 -22.45 -0.75
N GLU A 156 -2.54 -23.50 -0.69
CA GLU A 156 -3.55 -23.66 0.38
C GLU A 156 -2.91 -23.85 1.78
N GLN A 157 -1.65 -24.29 1.84
CA GLN A 157 -0.93 -24.52 3.09
C GLN A 157 -0.47 -23.21 3.74
N ASP A 158 -0.40 -22.13 2.97
CA ASP A 158 -0.07 -20.76 3.42
C ASP A 158 -1.27 -20.07 4.13
N GLY A 159 -2.30 -20.85 4.46
CA GLY A 159 -3.45 -20.45 5.25
C GLY A 159 -4.22 -19.26 4.65
N PRO A 160 -4.43 -18.17 5.42
CA PRO A 160 -5.34 -17.08 5.03
C PRO A 160 -4.83 -16.20 3.88
N ILE A 161 -3.58 -16.33 3.47
CA ILE A 161 -2.98 -15.43 2.45
C ILE A 161 -3.56 -15.74 1.08
N VAL A 162 -4.20 -14.80 0.40
CA VAL A 162 -4.80 -15.02 -0.94
C VAL A 162 -4.05 -14.34 -2.08
N ALA A 163 -3.26 -13.31 -1.77
CA ALA A 163 -2.40 -12.65 -2.73
C ALA A 163 -1.17 -12.06 -2.02
N THR A 164 -0.08 -11.92 -2.79
CA THR A 164 1.15 -11.27 -2.35
C THR A 164 1.66 -10.32 -3.41
N ALA A 165 2.20 -9.18 -3.01
CA ALA A 165 2.84 -8.23 -3.91
C ALA A 165 4.09 -7.65 -3.24
N SER A 166 5.17 -7.54 -4.00
CA SER A 166 6.47 -7.07 -3.51
C SER A 166 6.86 -5.80 -4.26
N PHE A 167 7.18 -4.76 -3.52
CA PHE A 167 7.43 -3.42 -4.04
C PHE A 167 8.81 -2.93 -3.61
N LEU A 168 9.56 -2.38 -4.55
CA LEU A 168 10.92 -1.91 -4.34
C LEU A 168 11.00 -0.40 -4.58
N ARG A 169 11.72 0.30 -3.70
CA ARG A 169 12.17 1.68 -3.94
C ARG A 169 13.53 1.90 -3.27
N GLY A 170 14.55 2.19 -4.07
CA GLY A 170 15.93 2.28 -3.57
C GLY A 170 16.35 0.97 -2.91
N SER A 171 16.74 1.04 -1.64
CA SER A 171 17.13 -0.12 -0.81
C SER A 171 16.00 -0.63 0.10
N THR A 172 14.77 -0.16 -0.10
CA THR A 172 13.61 -0.59 0.70
C THR A 172 12.73 -1.52 -0.13
N LEU A 173 12.56 -2.75 0.35
CA LEU A 173 11.58 -3.71 -0.15
C LEU A 173 10.40 -3.76 0.81
N VAL A 174 9.19 -3.72 0.28
CA VAL A 174 7.96 -3.95 1.04
C VAL A 174 7.21 -5.11 0.43
N ARG A 175 6.98 -6.15 1.22
CA ARG A 175 6.12 -7.28 0.84
C ARG A 175 4.76 -7.08 1.47
N VAL A 176 3.72 -7.20 0.66
CA VAL A 176 2.33 -7.03 1.05
C VAL A 176 1.63 -8.37 0.90
N TYR A 177 0.82 -8.71 1.89
CA TYR A 177 0.02 -9.91 1.95
C TYR A 177 -1.44 -9.51 2.06
N GLN A 178 -2.27 -9.92 1.10
CA GLN A 178 -3.71 -9.90 1.25
C GLN A 178 -4.13 -11.17 2.00
N CYS A 179 -4.90 -10.99 3.06
CA CYS A 179 -5.34 -12.10 3.91
C CYS A 179 -6.87 -12.14 4.02
N GLU A 180 -7.41 -13.33 4.19
CA GLU A 180 -8.79 -13.57 4.60
C GLU A 180 -8.86 -13.89 6.11
N GLY A 181 -9.92 -13.47 6.78
CA GLY A 181 -10.10 -13.77 8.21
C GLY A 181 -9.26 -12.87 9.12
N ASP A 182 -8.72 -13.46 10.20
CA ASP A 182 -8.01 -12.72 11.24
C ASP A 182 -6.58 -12.33 10.84
N VAL A 183 -6.33 -11.02 10.83
CA VAL A 183 -5.03 -10.42 10.49
C VAL A 183 -3.94 -10.84 11.48
N ALA A 184 -4.27 -11.00 12.76
CA ALA A 184 -3.28 -11.39 13.78
C ALA A 184 -2.78 -12.82 13.51
N ALA A 185 -3.69 -13.75 13.27
CA ALA A 185 -3.36 -15.13 12.91
C ALA A 185 -2.58 -15.21 11.58
N ALA A 186 -2.95 -14.38 10.59
CA ALA A 186 -2.21 -14.31 9.33
C ALA A 186 -0.79 -13.76 9.53
N ALA A 187 -0.60 -12.74 10.37
CA ALA A 187 0.70 -12.17 10.67
C ALA A 187 1.61 -13.17 11.41
N GLU A 188 1.07 -13.91 12.38
CA GLU A 188 1.80 -14.97 13.08
C GLU A 188 2.23 -16.08 12.11
N HIS A 189 1.33 -16.52 11.24
CA HIS A 189 1.64 -17.54 10.24
C HIS A 189 2.72 -17.06 9.25
N LEU A 190 2.64 -15.81 8.80
CA LEU A 190 3.63 -15.19 7.93
C LEU A 190 5.00 -15.13 8.57
N LEU A 191 5.10 -14.61 9.79
CA LEU A 191 6.38 -14.49 10.49
C LEU A 191 7.00 -15.85 10.81
N ALA A 192 6.18 -16.89 10.99
CA ALA A 192 6.66 -18.27 11.18
C ALA A 192 7.10 -18.95 9.88
N ALA A 193 6.42 -18.68 8.76
CA ALA A 193 6.78 -19.18 7.44
C ALA A 193 7.98 -18.42 6.83
N GLU A 194 8.22 -17.20 7.28
CA GLU A 194 9.38 -16.37 6.94
C GLU A 194 10.62 -16.62 7.82
N GLU A 195 10.84 -17.87 8.26
CA GLU A 195 12.23 -18.32 8.51
C GLU A 195 13.03 -18.03 7.22
N PRO A 196 14.11 -17.26 7.35
CA PRO A 196 14.48 -16.21 6.42
C PRO A 196 14.54 -16.76 5.01
N ALA A 197 13.59 -16.33 4.17
CA ALA A 197 13.90 -16.15 2.77
C ALA A 197 15.13 -15.24 2.76
N ALA A 198 16.31 -15.85 2.67
CA ALA A 198 17.59 -15.21 2.55
C ALA A 198 17.63 -14.53 1.18
N LEU A 199 16.79 -13.51 1.00
CA LEU A 199 17.06 -12.41 0.10
C LEU A 199 18.45 -11.95 0.52
N ALA A 200 19.48 -12.34 -0.23
CA ALA A 200 20.85 -12.36 0.24
C ALA A 200 21.31 -10.96 0.69
N GLY A 201 21.20 -10.67 2.00
CA GLY A 201 21.46 -9.34 2.57
C GLY A 201 20.25 -8.46 2.90
N ALA A 202 19.04 -8.98 2.84
CA ALA A 202 17.85 -8.37 3.40
C ALA A 202 17.74 -8.74 4.88
N ARG A 203 17.46 -7.75 5.73
CA ARG A 203 17.03 -8.00 7.10
C ARG A 203 15.54 -7.73 7.17
N ALA A 204 14.75 -8.78 7.37
CA ALA A 204 13.35 -8.62 7.79
C ALA A 204 13.36 -7.88 9.13
N GLU A 205 12.62 -6.78 9.21
CA GLU A 205 12.53 -6.04 10.46
C GLU A 205 11.35 -6.57 11.27
N GLN A 206 10.14 -6.07 10.99
CA GLN A 206 8.87 -6.44 11.60
C GLN A 206 7.74 -6.08 10.61
N ALA A 207 6.52 -6.53 10.90
CA ALA A 207 5.35 -6.03 10.21
C ALA A 207 5.21 -4.51 10.47
N MET A 208 4.99 -3.74 9.40
CA MET A 208 4.72 -2.31 9.50
C MET A 208 3.39 -2.08 10.23
N ARG A 209 3.29 -1.01 11.01
CA ARG A 209 2.03 -0.64 11.69
C ARG A 209 1.01 -0.21 10.64
N CYS A 210 -0.13 -0.89 10.57
CA CYS A 210 -1.27 -0.44 9.79
C CYS A 210 -1.95 0.73 10.51
N ILE A 211 -2.01 1.90 9.86
CA ILE A 211 -2.62 3.11 10.43
C ILE A 211 -3.95 3.48 9.77
N SER A 212 -4.23 2.94 8.58
CA SER A 212 -5.54 3.03 7.94
C SER A 212 -5.70 1.93 6.91
N GLN A 213 -6.88 1.30 6.88
CA GLN A 213 -7.23 0.35 5.84
C GLN A 213 -8.68 0.53 5.43
N LEU A 214 -8.92 0.43 4.12
CA LEU A 214 -10.24 0.56 3.53
C LEU A 214 -10.40 -0.49 2.44
N SER A 215 -11.61 -1.03 2.36
CA SER A 215 -12.06 -1.93 1.31
C SER A 215 -13.39 -1.42 0.77
N VAL A 216 -13.65 -1.56 -0.52
CA VAL A 216 -14.97 -1.26 -1.11
C VAL A 216 -16.07 -2.09 -0.44
N LEU A 217 -15.73 -3.27 0.09
CA LEU A 217 -16.64 -4.12 0.84
C LEU A 217 -17.09 -3.50 2.18
N SER A 218 -16.35 -2.52 2.70
CA SER A 218 -16.73 -1.79 3.91
C SER A 218 -17.70 -0.63 3.66
N LEU A 219 -17.92 -0.25 2.39
CA LEU A 219 -18.88 0.80 2.04
C LEU A 219 -20.32 0.26 2.11
N PRO A 220 -21.31 1.13 2.39
CA PRO A 220 -22.72 0.80 2.22
C PRO A 220 -23.00 0.28 0.81
N GLU A 221 -23.92 -0.67 0.65
CA GLU A 221 -24.19 -1.29 -0.66
C GLU A 221 -24.56 -0.27 -1.75
N SER A 222 -25.27 0.81 -1.37
CA SER A 222 -25.62 1.92 -2.27
C SER A 222 -24.41 2.69 -2.80
N ALA A 223 -23.31 2.74 -2.04
CA ALA A 223 -22.07 3.41 -2.41
C ALA A 223 -21.09 2.50 -3.16
N ARG A 224 -21.37 1.19 -3.24
CA ARG A 224 -20.54 0.22 -3.95
C ARG A 224 -20.81 0.15 -5.45
N ARG A 225 -21.84 0.83 -5.97
CA ARG A 225 -22.20 0.79 -7.38
C ARG A 225 -21.60 1.98 -8.11
#